data_AF-A0AAU3UXV2-F1
#
_entry.id   AF-A0AAU3UXV2-F1
#
_cell.length_a   1.000
_cell.length_b   1.000
_cell.length_c   1.000
_cell.angle_alpha   90.00
_cell.angle_beta   90.00
_cell.angle_gamma   90.00
#
_symmetry.space_group_name_H-M   'P 1'
#
loop_
_entity.id
_entity.type
_entity.pdbx_description
1 polymer ?
#
loop_
_entity_poly.entity_id
_entity_poly.type
_entity_poly.pdbx_seq_one_letter_code
_entity_poly.pdbx_strand_id
1 'polypeptide(L)' 'MSDNPALHQMPERPVLDLEVARRALERHAGCGDECEAGRYFAALVPQLRRGTVAWNIWAPIPKSGSDSSESSGPEQ' A
#
# COMPACT_ATOMS: atom_id res chain seq x y z
N MET A 1 -0.46 -28.09 5.66
CA MET A 1 0.02 -26.77 6.13
C MET A 1 -1.19 -26.09 6.73
N SER A 2 -1.14 -25.72 8.01
CA SER A 2 -2.30 -25.11 8.67
C SER A 2 -2.48 -23.69 8.15
N ASP A 3 -3.56 -23.44 7.44
CA ASP A 3 -4.04 -22.10 7.14
C ASP A 3 -4.35 -21.39 8.45
N ASN A 4 -3.44 -20.51 8.89
CA ASN A 4 -3.66 -19.69 10.07
C ASN A 4 -4.57 -18.52 9.65
N PRO A 5 -5.81 -18.42 10.16
CA PRO A 5 -6.76 -17.38 9.75
C PRO A 5 -6.23 -15.97 9.99
N ALA A 6 -5.35 -15.78 10.99
CA ALA A 6 -4.72 -14.49 11.26
C ALA A 6 -3.80 -14.02 10.11
N LEU A 7 -3.31 -14.93 9.26
CA LEU A 7 -2.50 -14.57 8.09
C LEU A 7 -3.35 -14.07 6.92
N HIS A 8 -4.66 -14.32 6.92
CA HIS A 8 -5.58 -13.87 5.87
C HIS A 8 -6.26 -12.54 6.17
N GLN A 9 -6.02 -12.00 7.37
CA GLN A 9 -6.50 -10.68 7.79
C GLN A 9 -5.50 -9.58 7.44
N MET A 10 -6.02 -8.37 7.25
CA MET A 10 -5.17 -7.21 7.01
C MET A 10 -4.21 -6.99 8.20
N PRO A 11 -2.91 -6.76 7.97
CA PRO A 11 -1.96 -6.55 9.05
C PRO A 11 -2.30 -5.27 9.85
N GLU A 12 -2.19 -5.36 11.18
CA GLU A 12 -2.42 -4.23 12.10
C GLU A 12 -1.33 -3.14 12.00
N ARG A 13 -0.19 -3.44 11.36
CA ARG A 13 0.94 -2.52 11.21
C ARG A 13 1.44 -2.39 9.76
N PRO A 14 2.00 -1.23 9.39
CA PRO A 14 2.45 -0.97 8.02
C PRO A 14 3.56 -1.90 7.62
N VAL A 15 3.42 -2.49 6.42
CA VAL A 15 4.55 -3.10 5.73
C VAL A 15 5.18 -2.05 4.84
N LEU A 16 6.39 -1.64 5.20
CA LEU A 16 7.13 -0.56 4.54
C LEU A 16 8.20 -1.08 3.56
N ASP A 17 8.42 -2.40 3.56
CA ASP A 17 9.46 -3.06 2.78
C ASP A 17 8.83 -3.77 1.58
N LEU A 18 9.30 -3.41 0.38
CA LEU A 18 8.82 -3.96 -0.89
C LEU A 18 9.05 -5.47 -1.01
N GLU A 19 10.21 -5.97 -0.58
CA GLU A 19 10.53 -7.39 -0.64
C GLU A 19 9.65 -8.19 0.32
N VAL A 20 9.38 -7.64 1.50
CA VAL A 20 8.43 -8.24 2.46
C VAL A 20 7.02 -8.27 1.87
N ALA A 21 6.54 -7.16 1.29
CA ALA A 21 5.21 -7.10 0.67
C ALA A 21 5.07 -8.07 -0.51
N ARG A 22 6.12 -8.22 -1.34
CA ARG A 22 6.12 -9.16 -2.47
C ARG A 22 6.05 -10.62 -1.98
N ARG A 23 6.90 -11.01 -1.03
CA ARG A 23 6.88 -12.36 -0.46
C ARG A 23 5.57 -12.67 0.24
N ALA A 24 4.96 -11.69 0.89
CA ALA A 24 3.65 -11.84 1.50
C ALA A 24 2.57 -12.06 0.42
N LEU A 25 2.57 -11.31 -0.68
CA LEU A 25 1.65 -11.54 -1.79
C LEU A 25 1.80 -12.93 -2.41
N GLU A 26 3.03 -13.40 -2.60
CA GLU A 26 3.31 -14.74 -3.14
C GLU A 26 2.74 -15.85 -2.24
N ARG A 27 2.74 -15.65 -0.92
CA ARG A 27 2.09 -16.59 0.03
C ARG A 27 0.57 -16.66 -0.14
N HIS A 28 -0.04 -15.61 -0.68
CA HIS A 28 -1.48 -15.55 -0.95
C HIS A 28 -1.85 -15.87 -2.41
N ALA A 29 -0.92 -16.35 -3.24
CA ALA A 29 -1.19 -16.66 -4.65
C ALA A 29 -2.27 -17.73 -4.87
N GLY A 30 -2.51 -18.59 -3.88
CA GLY A 30 -3.59 -19.60 -3.89
C GLY A 30 -4.87 -19.19 -3.17
N CYS A 31 -4.94 -17.96 -2.63
CA CYS A 31 -6.11 -17.47 -1.92
C CYS A 31 -7.18 -16.96 -2.90
N GLY A 32 -8.45 -17.08 -2.52
CA GLY A 32 -9.56 -16.46 -3.25
C GLY A 32 -9.64 -14.95 -3.04
N ASP A 33 -10.55 -14.30 -3.76
CA ASP A 33 -10.79 -12.86 -3.71
C ASP A 33 -11.29 -12.35 -2.35
N GLU A 34 -11.73 -13.27 -1.48
CA GLU A 34 -12.15 -12.99 -0.10
C GLU A 34 -10.97 -12.80 0.88
N CYS A 35 -9.72 -13.08 0.45
CA CYS A 35 -8.54 -12.89 1.29
C CYS A 35 -8.18 -11.41 1.42
N GLU A 36 -8.52 -10.81 2.56
CA GLU A 36 -8.24 -9.41 2.86
C GLU A 36 -6.74 -9.09 2.81
N ALA A 37 -5.89 -9.98 3.36
CA ALA A 37 -4.44 -9.85 3.30
C ALA A 37 -3.92 -9.88 1.86
N GLY A 38 -4.41 -10.81 1.03
CA GLY A 38 -4.04 -10.92 -0.38
C GLY A 38 -4.36 -9.64 -1.15
N ARG A 39 -5.57 -9.10 -0.96
CA ARG A 39 -5.99 -7.82 -1.55
C ARG A 39 -5.15 -6.64 -1.07
N TYR A 40 -4.83 -6.61 0.22
CA TYR A 40 -3.95 -5.58 0.79
C TYR A 40 -2.58 -5.59 0.12
N PHE A 41 -1.92 -6.75 0.04
CA PHE A 41 -0.58 -6.84 -0.57
C PHE A 41 -0.58 -6.61 -2.08
N ALA A 42 -1.64 -7.03 -2.79
CA ALA A 42 -1.81 -6.76 -4.21
C ALA A 42 -1.87 -5.25 -4.52
N ALA A 43 -2.50 -4.47 -3.64
CA ALA A 43 -2.57 -3.01 -3.75
C ALA A 43 -1.33 -2.29 -3.19
N LEU A 44 -0.67 -2.84 -2.16
CA LEU A 44 0.52 -2.26 -1.53
C LEU A 44 1.78 -2.35 -2.40
N VAL A 45 2.02 -3.50 -3.04
CA VAL A 45 3.26 -3.74 -3.83
C VAL A 45 3.48 -2.67 -4.91
N PRO A 46 2.47 -2.28 -5.72
CA PRO A 46 2.61 -1.19 -6.67
C PRO A 46 2.94 0.17 -6.04
N GLN A 47 2.43 0.46 -4.83
CA GLN A 47 2.70 1.73 -4.14
C GLN A 47 4.13 1.80 -3.62
N LEU A 48 4.61 0.73 -2.99
CA LEU A 48 6.00 0.63 -2.53
C LEU A 48 7.00 0.70 -3.69
N ARG A 49 6.68 0.10 -4.84
CA ARG A 49 7.50 0.24 -6.08
C ARG A 49 7.64 1.68 -6.56
N ARG A 50 6.65 2.53 -6.28
CA ARG A 50 6.65 3.96 -6.63
C ARG A 50 7.30 4.83 -5.54
N GLY A 51 7.85 4.22 -4.48
CA GLY A 51 8.37 4.93 -3.32
C GLY A 51 7.28 5.61 -2.48
N THR A 52 6.02 5.27 -2.70
CA THR A 52 4.90 5.83 -1.93
C THR A 52 4.65 4.97 -0.71
N VAL A 53 4.80 5.58 0.46
CA VAL A 53 4.57 4.94 1.74
C VAL A 53 3.20 5.38 2.27
N ALA A 54 2.13 4.77 1.76
CA ALA A 54 0.78 5.05 2.24
C ALA A 54 0.30 3.91 3.16
N TRP A 55 0.08 4.24 4.43
CA TRP A 55 -0.57 3.34 5.38
C TRP A 55 -2.01 3.04 4.97
N ASN A 56 -2.68 4.05 4.41
CA ASN A 56 -4.02 3.93 3.87
C ASN A 56 -3.94 3.78 2.35
N ILE A 57 -3.67 2.56 1.89
CA ILE A 57 -3.68 2.21 0.46
C ILE A 57 -5.04 2.49 -0.21
N TRP A 58 -6.10 2.62 0.59
CA TRP A 58 -7.46 2.98 0.18
C TRP A 58 -7.73 4.49 0.21
N ALA A 59 -6.88 5.27 0.86
CA ALA A 59 -6.93 6.71 0.73
C ALA A 59 -6.42 7.11 -0.67
N PRO A 60 -6.99 8.16 -1.26
CA PRO A 60 -6.45 8.72 -2.49
C PRO A 60 -4.96 9.03 -2.28
N ILE A 61 -4.12 8.51 -3.19
CA ILE A 61 -2.68 8.81 -3.20
C ILE A 61 -2.56 10.34 -3.17
N PRO A 62 -1.97 10.96 -2.12
CA PRO A 62 -1.67 12.37 -2.18
C PRO A 62 -0.75 12.55 -3.38
N LYS A 63 -1.22 13.27 -4.40
CA LYS A 63 -0.44 13.56 -5.60
C LYS A 63 0.87 14.14 -5.12
N SER A 64 1.96 13.38 -5.25
CA SER A 64 3.32 13.90 -5.08
C SER A 64 3.57 14.81 -6.28
N GLY A 65 2.94 15.98 -6.24
CA GLY A 65 3.21 17.12 -7.07
C GLY A 65 4.00 18.07 -6.20
N SER A 66 5.32 17.97 -6.30
CA SER A 66 6.17 19.14 -6.18
C SER A 66 5.69 20.15 -7.22
N ASP A 67 4.73 20.99 -6.83
CA ASP A 67 4.51 22.27 -7.49
C ASP A 67 4.79 23.34 -6.44
N SER A 68 6.09 23.50 -6.15
CA SER A 68 6.58 24.78 -5.67
C SER A 68 6.80 25.64 -6.90
N SER A 69 5.82 26.46 -7.28
CA SER A 69 6.01 27.84 -7.77
C SER A 69 4.69 28.40 -8.31
N GLU A 70 4.05 29.27 -7.53
CA GLU A 70 3.79 30.61 -8.10
C GLU A 70 3.78 31.64 -6.96
N SER A 71 4.86 32.43 -6.91
CA SER A 71 4.80 33.76 -6.32
C SER A 71 3.88 34.61 -7.18
N SER A 72 2.91 35.27 -6.56
CA SER A 72 2.46 36.59 -7.00
C SER A 72 1.98 37.34 -5.77
N GLY A 73 2.69 38.44 -5.47
CA GLY A 73 2.37 39.40 -4.43
C GLY A 73 1.19 40.31 -4.84
N PRO A 74 1.11 41.54 -4.29
CA PRO A 74 0.03 41.94 -3.40
C PRO A 74 -0.89 43.00 -4.02
N GLU A 75 -2.18 43.00 -3.66
CA GLU A 75 -3.14 44.08 -3.92
C GLU A 75 -4.34 43.90 -2.95
N GLN A 76 -4.86 44.84 -2.17
CA GLN A 76 -4.66 46.27 -1.86
C GLN A 76 -5.08 46.49 -0.39
#